data_AF-A0A1V5KQD4-F1
#
_entry.id   AF-A0A1V5KQD4-F1
#
_cell.length_a   1.000
_cell.length_b   1.000
_cell.length_c   1.000
_cell.angle_alpha   90.00
_cell.angle_beta   90.00
_cell.angle_gamma   90.00
#
_symmetry.space_group_name_H-M   'P 1'
#
loop_
_entity.id
_entity.type
_entity.pdbx_description
1 polymer ?
#
loop_
_entity_poly.entity_id
_entity_poly.type
_entity_poly.pdbx_seq_one_letter_code
_entity_poly.pdbx_strand_id
1 'polypeptide(L)'
;MQEQLQEAYEMNALQLRHRLLGFCRMEDLIAELVRLKIRLHHAGTRDTARWNLDGIRYEMSRIFEASPDWLRKDADLGSAEEVEARLIDWAKKNYADHQDLYQQALDVALFRELDIAGLGNALLAGLMMMHLPPAVSPPSWNAEEFLRDLQRIFGARPDIGVNEMRTIRRTKIQEHVRGWMEEQLHNLPEEQLRHRVIGLFSSLSFAQATVYAVIPVDGDEAAELEPAQKQTLTRLFGDALWQDRETDNGNTPVWKKLADRALHLHGEKLRQQLEAYQEAMVARATIEECVEAVVGVVANAIISQSLPLEDKRKQLGDAIESMLSHRPERMIPENASAADQAAFVKDLTAWALALYRNYADREERFRQEALSREILRDSISLMIDDVIYASISSALDGEEELTPQSLRRLEADCRLLFRQAPRLSDEGDRLMNPNDVMTQLSEWAQGLYQKRIQEIGLDLTARYERYYVLEKIDENWRQHLNGIDELREGIGLRWYGQKDPLLEYKGEAYQMFVKMIDRMNRDVVSTLFRVFDVGGELEEQQLRRAEPRNYMATHSQVEIFKQGQSAPQAASPTPATSAGRTPPIVKAISIGRNDPCPCGSGKKYKQCCGKNL
;
A
#
# COMPACT_ATOMS: atom_id res chain seq x y z
N MET A 1 -7.51 5.49 -3.95
CA MET A 1 -6.44 4.46 -3.96
C MET A 1 -5.04 5.05 -3.78
N GLN A 2 -4.51 5.92 -4.66
CA GLN A 2 -3.15 6.49 -4.49
C GLN A 2 -2.95 7.16 -3.12
N GLU A 3 -3.93 7.96 -2.69
CA GLU A 3 -3.95 8.56 -1.35
C GLU A 3 -3.95 7.50 -0.23
N GLN A 4 -4.79 6.46 -0.34
CA GLN A 4 -4.87 5.37 0.65
C GLN A 4 -3.58 4.53 0.74
N LEU A 5 -2.86 4.35 -0.36
CA LEU A 5 -1.58 3.64 -0.40
C LEU A 5 -0.44 4.50 0.13
N GLN A 6 -0.45 5.79 -0.17
CA GLN A 6 0.49 6.75 0.41
C GLN A 6 0.30 6.81 1.93
N GLU A 7 -0.96 6.87 2.38
CA GLU A 7 -1.34 6.81 3.78
C GLU A 7 -0.85 5.51 4.44
N ALA A 8 -1.08 4.34 3.83
CA ALA A 8 -0.59 3.07 4.36
C ALA A 8 0.94 3.02 4.48
N TYR A 9 1.67 3.55 3.49
CA TYR A 9 3.13 3.68 3.53
C TYR A 9 3.58 4.59 4.68
N GLU A 10 2.96 5.76 4.82
CA GLU A 10 3.24 6.72 5.88
C GLU A 10 2.96 6.13 7.28
N MET A 11 1.92 5.31 7.39
CA MET A 11 1.56 4.59 8.60
C MET A 11 2.56 3.48 8.95
N ASN A 12 3.03 2.72 7.97
CA ASN A 12 4.07 1.69 8.16
C ASN A 12 5.42 2.31 8.51
N ALA A 13 5.80 3.37 7.80
CA ALA A 13 6.94 4.22 8.07
C ALA A 13 6.93 4.73 9.52
N LEU A 14 5.76 5.19 9.97
CA LEU A 14 5.58 5.68 11.32
C LEU A 14 5.71 4.56 12.36
N GLN A 15 5.09 3.40 12.12
CA GLN A 15 5.22 2.25 13.02
C GLN A 15 6.68 1.81 13.15
N LEU A 16 7.43 1.81 12.05
CA LEU A 16 8.86 1.49 12.07
C LEU A 16 9.65 2.52 12.90
N ARG A 17 9.37 3.82 12.76
CA ARG A 17 9.99 4.85 13.60
C ARG A 17 9.78 4.55 15.08
N HIS A 18 8.54 4.27 15.50
CA HIS A 18 8.26 3.88 16.89
C HIS A 18 9.03 2.63 17.33
N ARG A 19 9.15 1.60 16.48
CA ARG A 19 9.97 0.43 16.79
C ARG A 19 11.42 0.83 17.03
N LEU A 20 12.03 1.63 16.16
CA LEU A 20 13.42 2.08 16.31
C LEU A 20 13.61 2.89 17.60
N LEU A 21 12.72 3.86 17.86
CA LEU A 21 12.75 4.71 19.06
C LEU A 21 12.53 3.93 20.36
N GLY A 22 11.81 2.81 20.32
CA GLY A 22 11.62 1.96 21.50
C GLY A 22 12.90 1.31 22.04
N PHE A 23 13.94 1.19 21.23
CA PHE A 23 15.20 0.52 21.62
C PHE A 23 16.40 1.46 21.73
N CYS A 24 16.19 2.76 21.51
CA CYS A 24 17.21 3.80 21.63
C CYS A 24 16.71 4.89 22.59
N ARG A 25 17.59 5.56 23.34
CA ARG A 25 17.18 6.80 24.02
C ARG A 25 17.21 7.94 23.01
N MET A 26 16.28 8.89 23.15
CA MET A 26 16.22 10.06 22.27
C MET A 26 17.52 10.85 22.25
N GLU A 27 18.14 11.01 23.42
CA GLU A 27 19.44 11.67 23.54
C GLU A 27 20.57 10.99 22.77
N ASP A 28 20.59 9.66 22.78
CA ASP A 28 21.62 8.87 22.09
C ASP A 28 21.41 8.93 20.58
N LEU A 29 20.15 8.90 20.14
CA LEU A 29 19.78 9.09 18.74
C LEU A 29 20.20 10.47 18.23
N ILE A 30 19.87 11.53 18.96
CA ILE A 30 20.25 12.91 18.60
C ILE A 30 21.76 13.03 18.49
N ALA A 31 22.49 12.50 19.47
CA ALA A 31 23.94 12.51 19.45
C ALA A 31 24.52 11.80 18.21
N GLU A 32 24.01 10.61 17.89
CA GLU A 32 24.52 9.85 16.75
C GLU A 32 24.14 10.46 15.40
N LEU A 33 22.95 11.06 15.28
CA LEU A 33 22.58 11.83 14.08
C LEU A 33 23.54 13.00 13.84
N VAL A 34 23.88 13.76 14.88
CA VAL A 34 24.87 14.85 14.78
C VAL A 34 26.21 14.29 14.30
N ARG A 35 26.70 13.19 14.89
CA ARG A 35 27.96 12.55 14.48
C ARG A 35 27.94 12.09 13.03
N LEU A 36 26.85 11.47 12.58
CA LEU A 36 26.68 11.04 11.19
C LEU A 36 26.84 12.23 10.24
N LYS A 37 26.23 13.38 10.56
CA LYS A 37 26.31 14.58 9.72
C LYS A 37 27.68 15.23 9.73
N ILE A 38 28.37 15.24 10.87
CA ILE A 38 29.78 15.67 10.93
C ILE A 38 30.65 14.77 10.05
N ARG A 39 30.49 13.43 10.15
CA ARG A 39 31.27 12.46 9.37
C ARG A 39 31.11 12.63 7.86
N LEU A 40 29.92 13.03 7.39
CA LEU A 40 29.69 13.31 5.97
C LEU A 40 30.42 14.56 5.47
N HIS A 41 30.71 15.52 6.36
CA HIS A 41 31.20 16.85 5.99
C HIS A 41 32.65 17.15 6.43
N HIS A 42 33.31 16.23 7.14
CA HIS A 42 34.70 16.40 7.58
C HIS A 42 35.76 15.74 6.68
N ALA A 43 35.36 14.99 5.64
CA ALA A 43 36.28 14.29 4.73
C ALA A 43 37.36 13.41 5.42
N GLY A 44 37.05 12.85 6.60
CA GLY A 44 37.97 12.03 7.38
C GLY A 44 39.04 12.79 8.17
N THR A 45 38.99 14.12 8.21
CA THR A 45 39.97 14.92 8.95
C THR A 45 39.49 15.32 10.35
N ARG A 46 40.43 15.40 11.30
CA ARG A 46 40.22 15.99 12.63
C ARG A 46 40.51 17.50 12.67
N ASP A 47 41.01 18.06 11.57
CA ASP A 47 41.28 19.49 11.42
C ASP A 47 39.97 20.24 11.10
N THR A 48 39.40 20.91 12.11
CA THR A 48 38.11 21.61 12.02
C THR A 48 38.12 22.73 10.96
N ALA A 49 39.29 23.29 10.63
CA ALA A 49 39.43 24.30 9.59
C ALA A 49 39.13 23.76 8.18
N ARG A 50 39.19 22.44 7.99
CA ARG A 50 38.91 21.77 6.70
C ARG A 50 37.48 21.24 6.61
N TRP A 51 36.68 21.39 7.66
CA TRP A 51 35.31 20.90 7.68
C TRP A 51 34.42 21.75 6.78
N ASN A 52 33.45 21.13 6.10
CA ASN A 52 32.39 21.84 5.41
C ASN A 52 31.33 22.32 6.42
N LEU A 53 31.63 23.43 7.12
CA LEU A 53 30.76 24.00 8.15
C LEU A 53 29.37 24.42 7.62
N ASP A 54 29.30 24.90 6.37
CA ASP A 54 28.03 25.27 5.74
C ASP A 54 27.15 24.05 5.51
N GLY A 55 27.74 22.92 5.11
CA GLY A 55 27.05 21.63 5.00
C GLY A 55 26.56 21.11 6.36
N ILE A 56 27.40 21.16 7.39
CA ILE A 56 26.99 20.78 8.76
C ILE A 56 25.82 21.66 9.23
N ARG A 57 25.89 22.98 9.04
CA ARG A 57 24.81 23.91 9.40
C ARG A 57 23.51 23.60 8.66
N TYR A 58 23.58 23.31 7.37
CA TYR A 58 22.42 22.92 6.59
C TYR A 58 21.76 21.65 7.17
N GLU A 59 22.55 20.62 7.48
CA GLU A 59 22.03 19.39 8.06
C GLU A 59 21.43 19.61 9.45
N MET A 60 22.04 20.46 10.30
CA MET A 60 21.45 20.84 11.59
C MET A 60 20.10 21.54 11.39
N SER A 61 20.04 22.51 10.46
CA SER A 61 18.82 23.23 10.12
C SER A 61 17.74 22.32 9.55
N ARG A 62 18.11 21.29 8.80
CA ARG A 62 17.16 20.34 8.25
C ARG A 62 16.59 19.46 9.36
N ILE A 63 17.44 18.82 10.15
CA ILE A 63 17.01 17.80 11.13
C ILE A 63 16.34 18.44 12.35
N PHE A 64 16.86 19.58 12.82
CA PHE A 64 16.45 20.21 14.08
C PHE A 64 15.73 21.55 13.89
N GLU A 65 15.43 21.92 12.64
CA GLU A 65 14.74 23.18 12.27
C GLU A 65 15.45 24.47 12.72
N ALA A 66 16.68 24.35 13.21
CA ALA A 66 17.52 25.44 13.68
C ALA A 66 18.99 25.14 13.38
N SER A 67 19.85 26.15 13.43
CA SER A 67 21.30 25.93 13.32
C SER A 67 22.05 26.79 14.33
N PRO A 68 23.17 26.31 14.88
CA PRO A 68 23.94 27.06 15.86
C PRO A 68 24.62 28.26 15.20
N ASP A 69 24.40 29.45 15.77
CA ASP A 69 24.98 30.70 15.27
C ASP A 69 26.52 30.73 15.33
N TRP A 70 27.12 30.00 16.26
CA TRP A 70 28.56 30.01 16.48
C TRP A 70 29.34 29.17 15.45
N LEU A 71 28.68 28.33 14.65
CA LEU A 71 29.33 27.42 13.70
C LEU A 71 29.69 28.15 12.38
N ARG A 72 30.63 29.10 12.42
CA ARG A 72 31.01 29.95 11.27
C ARG A 72 32.46 29.75 10.87
N LYS A 73 32.80 30.02 9.60
CA LYS A 73 34.17 29.87 9.04
C LYS A 73 35.24 30.69 9.78
N ASP A 74 34.87 31.84 10.33
CA ASP A 74 35.80 32.74 11.00
C ASP A 74 35.88 32.54 12.52
N ALA A 75 35.19 31.52 13.06
CA ALA A 75 35.18 31.24 14.50
C ALA A 75 36.39 30.38 14.91
N ASP A 76 36.96 30.66 16.08
CA ASP A 76 37.84 29.71 16.75
C ASP A 76 36.99 28.58 17.33
N LEU A 77 37.01 27.45 16.64
CA LEU A 77 36.16 26.30 16.93
C LEU A 77 36.78 25.34 17.95
N GLY A 78 38.09 25.44 18.22
CA GLY A 78 38.82 24.47 19.02
C GLY A 78 39.00 23.12 18.33
N SER A 79 39.16 22.07 19.12
CA SER A 79 39.37 20.70 18.65
C SER A 79 38.09 20.07 18.08
N ALA A 80 38.25 19.08 17.19
CA ALA A 80 37.13 18.33 16.63
C ALA A 80 36.18 17.73 17.70
N GLU A 81 36.76 17.24 18.80
CA GLU A 81 36.00 16.62 19.90
C GLU A 81 35.17 17.67 20.66
N GLU A 82 35.71 18.87 20.88
CA GLU A 82 34.99 19.99 21.49
C GLU A 82 33.85 20.51 20.59
N VAL A 83 34.09 20.60 19.28
CA VAL A 83 33.06 21.01 18.32
C VAL A 83 31.92 20.00 18.27
N GLU A 84 32.25 18.70 18.20
CA GLU A 84 31.26 17.62 18.22
C GLU A 84 30.42 17.68 19.49
N ALA A 85 31.05 17.76 20.67
CA ALA A 85 30.36 17.86 21.95
C ALA A 85 29.43 19.08 22.00
N ARG A 86 29.92 20.26 21.59
CA ARG A 86 29.09 21.48 21.54
C ARG A 86 27.90 21.36 20.58
N LEU A 87 28.05 20.67 19.45
CA LEU A 87 26.94 20.44 18.52
C LEU A 87 25.91 19.48 19.09
N ILE A 88 26.35 18.40 19.74
CA ILE A 88 25.46 17.45 20.41
C ILE A 88 24.67 18.15 21.52
N ASP A 89 25.34 18.92 22.38
CA ASP A 89 24.68 19.64 23.47
C ASP A 89 23.69 20.68 22.94
N TRP A 90 24.06 21.40 21.88
CA TRP A 90 23.15 22.32 21.20
C TRP A 90 21.91 21.60 20.64
N ALA A 91 22.09 20.47 19.96
CA ALA A 91 20.99 19.72 19.34
C ALA A 91 20.05 19.12 20.40
N LYS A 92 20.60 18.54 21.48
CA LYS A 92 19.83 18.04 22.63
C LYS A 92 19.02 19.16 23.28
N LYS A 93 19.64 20.32 23.51
CA LYS A 93 18.95 21.48 24.08
C LYS A 93 17.83 21.98 23.15
N ASN A 94 18.12 22.12 21.86
CA ASN A 94 17.12 22.54 20.88
C ASN A 94 15.92 21.59 20.84
N TYR A 95 16.17 20.28 20.88
CA TYR A 95 15.10 19.28 20.95
C TYR A 95 14.28 19.40 22.24
N ALA A 96 14.94 19.57 23.39
CA ALA A 96 14.27 19.76 24.67
C ALA A 96 13.42 21.04 24.71
N ASP A 97 13.92 22.14 24.15
CA ASP A 97 13.20 23.43 24.09
C ASP A 97 11.90 23.34 23.24
N HIS A 98 11.82 22.37 22.31
CA HIS A 98 10.65 22.12 21.46
C HIS A 98 9.86 20.87 21.89
N GLN A 99 10.21 20.24 23.01
CA GLN A 99 9.63 18.97 23.46
C GLN A 99 8.12 19.05 23.66
N ASP A 100 7.58 20.17 24.14
CA ASP A 100 6.15 20.35 24.36
C ASP A 100 5.34 20.29 23.05
N LEU A 101 5.88 20.84 21.96
CA LEU A 101 5.25 20.77 20.62
C LEU A 101 5.28 19.33 20.09
N TYR A 102 6.41 18.64 20.26
CA TYR A 102 6.55 17.25 19.87
C TYR A 102 5.68 16.31 20.72
N GLN A 103 5.53 16.58 22.00
CA GLN A 103 4.64 15.84 22.90
C GLN A 103 3.18 15.97 22.49
N GLN A 104 2.72 17.17 22.11
CA GLN A 104 1.34 17.36 21.63
C GLN A 104 1.04 16.56 20.35
N ALA A 105 2.03 16.42 19.48
CA ALA A 105 1.92 15.55 18.32
C ALA A 105 1.89 14.07 18.77
N LEU A 106 2.82 13.62 19.62
CA LEU A 106 2.84 12.27 20.19
C LEU A 106 1.54 11.88 20.92
N ASP A 107 0.83 12.84 21.51
CA ASP A 107 -0.46 12.65 22.17
C ASP A 107 -1.55 12.12 21.22
N VAL A 108 -1.46 12.42 19.91
CA VAL A 108 -2.39 11.94 18.87
C VAL A 108 -2.38 10.42 18.76
N ALA A 109 -1.32 9.74 19.22
CA ALA A 109 -1.23 8.30 19.16
C ALA A 109 -1.86 7.53 20.35
N LEU A 110 -2.49 8.22 21.33
CA LEU A 110 -3.18 7.70 22.55
C LEU A 110 -2.40 7.70 23.89
N PHE A 111 -1.53 8.67 24.19
CA PHE A 111 -0.62 8.48 25.34
C PHE A 111 -0.58 9.51 26.45
N ARG A 112 -1.41 10.56 26.47
CA ARG A 112 -1.56 11.33 27.71
C ARG A 112 -2.61 10.77 28.66
N GLU A 113 -3.69 10.23 28.11
CA GLU A 113 -4.85 9.86 28.94
C GLU A 113 -4.66 8.56 29.72
N LEU A 114 -3.79 7.68 29.22
CA LEU A 114 -3.42 6.44 29.88
C LEU A 114 -2.13 6.64 30.66
N ASP A 115 -2.23 6.45 31.97
CA ASP A 115 -1.08 6.24 32.83
C ASP A 115 -0.39 4.91 32.49
N ILE A 116 0.75 4.64 33.13
CA ILE A 116 1.54 3.44 32.87
C ILE A 116 0.72 2.15 33.11
N ALA A 117 -0.17 2.16 34.12
CA ALA A 117 -1.05 1.03 34.41
C ALA A 117 -2.09 0.82 33.30
N GLY A 118 -2.75 1.89 32.84
CA GLY A 118 -3.68 1.86 31.71
C GLY A 118 -3.00 1.40 30.42
N LEU A 119 -1.77 1.83 30.18
CA LEU A 119 -0.93 1.36 29.07
C LEU A 119 -0.67 -0.16 29.14
N GLY A 120 -0.25 -0.65 30.32
CA GLY A 120 -0.03 -2.07 30.55
C GLY A 120 -1.31 -2.90 30.34
N ASN A 121 -2.46 -2.39 30.78
CA ASN A 121 -3.76 -3.04 30.58
C ASN A 121 -4.16 -3.11 29.10
N ALA A 122 -4.02 -2.00 28.36
CA ALA A 122 -4.25 -1.94 26.91
C ALA A 122 -3.35 -2.92 26.16
N LEU A 123 -2.05 -2.92 26.48
CA LEU A 123 -1.08 -3.85 25.92
C LEU A 123 -1.49 -5.31 26.15
N LEU A 124 -1.78 -5.69 27.41
CA LEU A 124 -2.15 -7.05 27.76
C LEU A 124 -3.44 -7.48 27.08
N ALA A 125 -4.48 -6.65 27.10
CA ALA A 125 -5.75 -6.94 26.45
C ALA A 125 -5.58 -7.12 24.93
N GLY A 126 -4.78 -6.25 24.29
CA GLY A 126 -4.43 -6.35 22.88
C GLY A 126 -3.71 -7.66 22.54
N LEU A 127 -2.67 -8.02 23.30
CA LEU A 127 -1.91 -9.26 23.10
C LEU A 127 -2.77 -10.51 23.30
N MET A 128 -3.62 -10.49 24.32
CA MET A 128 -4.55 -11.59 24.54
C MET A 128 -5.58 -11.71 23.42
N MET A 129 -6.06 -10.61 22.85
CA MET A 129 -6.99 -10.67 21.71
C MET A 129 -6.30 -11.12 20.43
N MET A 130 -5.04 -10.74 20.23
CA MET A 130 -4.25 -11.11 19.07
C MET A 130 -3.86 -12.60 19.07
N HIS A 131 -3.41 -13.12 20.21
CA HIS A 131 -2.78 -14.45 20.27
C HIS A 131 -3.59 -15.51 21.02
N LEU A 132 -4.44 -15.08 21.96
CA LEU A 132 -5.27 -15.93 22.82
C LEU A 132 -6.78 -15.55 22.72
N PRO A 133 -7.35 -15.41 21.51
CA PRO A 133 -8.70 -14.89 21.34
C PRO A 133 -9.74 -15.80 22.01
N PRO A 134 -10.77 -15.24 22.65
CA PRO A 134 -11.77 -16.02 23.41
C PRO A 134 -12.62 -16.94 22.54
N ALA A 135 -12.77 -16.62 21.24
CA ALA A 135 -13.48 -17.45 20.27
C ALA A 135 -12.72 -18.72 19.85
N VAL A 136 -11.44 -18.85 20.23
CA VAL A 136 -10.56 -19.95 19.80
C VAL A 136 -10.21 -20.82 21.00
N SER A 137 -10.19 -22.14 20.78
CA SER A 137 -9.86 -23.11 21.83
C SER A 137 -8.39 -23.03 22.26
N PRO A 138 -8.07 -23.29 23.55
CA PRO A 138 -6.70 -23.17 24.07
C PRO A 138 -5.60 -23.91 23.28
N PRO A 139 -5.83 -25.14 22.75
CA PRO A 139 -4.82 -25.83 21.95
C PRO A 139 -4.43 -25.10 20.66
N SER A 140 -5.32 -24.26 20.13
CA SER A 140 -5.13 -23.50 18.90
C SER A 140 -4.56 -22.09 19.14
N TRP A 141 -4.28 -21.75 20.40
CA TRP A 141 -3.67 -20.47 20.75
C TRP A 141 -2.21 -20.38 20.30
N ASN A 142 -1.81 -19.15 19.95
CA ASN A 142 -0.45 -18.82 19.53
C ASN A 142 0.41 -18.38 20.74
N ALA A 143 0.47 -19.24 21.76
CA ALA A 143 1.07 -18.90 23.06
C ALA A 143 2.57 -18.58 22.98
N GLU A 144 3.33 -19.18 22.06
CA GLU A 144 4.75 -18.84 21.88
C GLU A 144 4.91 -17.41 21.35
N GLU A 145 4.07 -16.99 20.40
CA GLU A 145 4.13 -15.63 19.85
C GLU A 145 3.69 -14.60 20.89
N PHE A 146 2.69 -14.93 21.71
CA PHE A 146 2.31 -14.12 22.86
C PHE A 146 3.50 -13.88 23.81
N LEU A 147 4.23 -14.95 24.19
CA LEU A 147 5.40 -14.83 25.06
C LEU A 147 6.57 -14.09 24.39
N ARG A 148 6.74 -14.27 23.07
CA ARG A 148 7.75 -13.56 22.28
C ARG A 148 7.48 -12.07 22.23
N ASP A 149 6.23 -11.64 22.07
CA ASP A 149 5.87 -10.22 22.05
C ASP A 149 6.05 -9.56 23.42
N LEU A 150 5.76 -10.28 24.51
CA LEU A 150 6.10 -9.82 25.87
C LEU A 150 7.62 -9.67 26.04
N GLN A 151 8.40 -10.63 25.55
CA GLN A 151 9.87 -10.55 25.54
C GLN A 151 10.36 -9.35 24.71
N ARG A 152 9.74 -9.09 23.57
CA ARG A 152 10.10 -7.97 22.68
C ARG A 152 9.92 -6.63 23.39
N ILE A 153 8.84 -6.49 24.17
CA ILE A 153 8.54 -5.24 24.88
C ILE A 153 9.40 -5.10 26.14
N PHE A 154 9.45 -6.13 26.99
CA PHE A 154 10.04 -6.02 28.32
C PHE A 154 11.50 -6.53 28.41
N GLY A 155 12.00 -7.22 27.38
CA GLY A 155 13.31 -7.87 27.41
C GLY A 155 13.34 -9.17 28.23
N ALA A 156 12.21 -9.58 28.81
CA ALA A 156 12.07 -10.78 29.64
C ALA A 156 10.72 -11.46 29.37
N ARG A 157 10.60 -12.73 29.77
CA ARG A 157 9.35 -13.51 29.67
C ARG A 157 8.77 -13.77 31.06
N PRO A 158 7.44 -13.84 31.21
CA PRO A 158 6.81 -14.37 32.40
C PRO A 158 7.16 -15.86 32.57
N ASP A 159 7.18 -16.34 33.81
CA ASP A 159 7.42 -17.74 34.15
C ASP A 159 6.14 -18.57 33.96
N ILE A 160 5.70 -18.67 32.70
CA ILE A 160 4.56 -19.48 32.29
C ILE A 160 4.87 -20.19 30.98
N GLY A 161 4.74 -21.53 30.98
CA GLY A 161 5.08 -22.34 29.82
C GLY A 161 3.97 -22.37 28.76
N VAL A 162 4.33 -22.54 27.48
CA VAL A 162 3.37 -22.72 26.37
C VAL A 162 2.34 -23.83 26.65
N ASN A 163 2.80 -24.96 27.19
CA ASN A 163 1.93 -26.09 27.52
C ASN A 163 0.99 -25.76 28.70
N GLU A 164 1.47 -25.00 29.68
CA GLU A 164 0.67 -24.57 30.81
C GLU A 164 -0.43 -23.61 30.36
N MET A 165 -0.09 -22.61 29.53
CA MET A 165 -1.05 -21.69 28.94
C MET A 165 -2.19 -22.42 28.20
N ARG A 166 -1.90 -23.55 27.55
CA ARG A 166 -2.92 -24.35 26.84
C ARG A 166 -3.87 -25.14 27.75
N THR A 167 -3.56 -25.23 29.05
CA THR A 167 -4.31 -26.06 30.01
C THR A 167 -5.06 -25.24 31.06
N ILE A 168 -4.65 -24.01 31.31
CA ILE A 168 -5.30 -23.12 32.29
C ILE A 168 -6.32 -22.17 31.62
N ARG A 169 -7.18 -21.55 32.45
CA ARG A 169 -8.19 -20.58 31.97
C ARG A 169 -7.52 -19.30 31.49
N ARG A 170 -8.07 -18.69 30.42
CA ARG A 170 -7.63 -17.40 29.86
C ARG A 170 -7.50 -16.29 30.92
N THR A 171 -8.44 -16.22 31.86
CA THR A 171 -8.42 -15.25 32.97
C THR A 171 -7.24 -15.45 33.91
N LYS A 172 -6.83 -16.69 34.19
CA LYS A 172 -5.64 -16.97 35.01
C LYS A 172 -4.35 -16.55 34.32
N ILE A 173 -4.26 -16.73 32.99
CA ILE A 173 -3.14 -16.23 32.20
C ILE A 173 -3.09 -14.71 32.32
N GLN A 174 -4.24 -14.05 32.16
CA GLN A 174 -4.34 -12.59 32.28
C GLN A 174 -3.86 -12.10 33.65
N GLU A 175 -4.32 -12.71 34.74
CA GLU A 175 -3.92 -12.35 36.11
C GLU A 175 -2.41 -12.55 36.33
N HIS A 176 -1.88 -13.71 35.93
CA HIS A 176 -0.46 -14.03 36.08
C HIS A 176 0.42 -13.05 35.30
N VAL A 177 0.10 -12.83 34.02
CA VAL A 177 0.87 -11.93 33.16
C VAL A 177 0.73 -10.48 33.62
N ARG A 178 -0.45 -10.06 34.09
CA ARG A 178 -0.64 -8.71 34.65
C ARG A 178 0.27 -8.48 35.87
N GLY A 179 0.29 -9.41 36.82
CA GLY A 179 1.16 -9.31 37.99
C GLY A 179 2.64 -9.25 37.61
N TRP A 180 3.07 -10.10 36.67
CA TRP A 180 4.44 -10.03 36.14
C TRP A 180 4.72 -8.70 35.43
N MET A 181 3.79 -8.20 34.61
CA MET A 181 3.96 -6.92 33.90
C MET A 181 4.10 -5.76 34.88
N GLU A 182 3.30 -5.72 35.95
CA GLU A 182 3.39 -4.70 37.00
C GLU A 182 4.80 -4.62 37.60
N GLU A 183 5.47 -5.76 37.79
CA GLU A 183 6.87 -5.79 38.22
C GLU A 183 7.85 -5.26 37.16
N GLN A 184 7.57 -5.51 35.87
CA GLN A 184 8.45 -5.08 34.78
C GLN A 184 8.29 -3.61 34.38
N LEU A 185 7.14 -2.99 34.67
CA LEU A 185 6.86 -1.59 34.29
C LEU A 185 7.88 -0.60 34.88
N HIS A 186 8.53 -0.93 35.99
CA HIS A 186 9.55 -0.08 36.63
C HIS A 186 10.95 -0.18 35.98
N ASN A 187 11.20 -1.21 35.17
CA ASN A 187 12.53 -1.49 34.62
C ASN A 187 12.82 -0.73 33.31
N LEU A 188 11.80 -0.09 32.71
CA LEU A 188 11.91 0.63 31.44
C LEU A 188 11.46 2.09 31.58
N PRO A 189 12.19 3.06 31.00
CA PRO A 189 11.70 4.42 30.88
C PRO A 189 10.34 4.46 30.17
N GLU A 190 9.41 5.23 30.72
CA GLU A 190 8.02 5.32 30.23
C GLU A 190 7.95 5.64 28.73
N GLU A 191 8.77 6.57 28.27
CA GLU A 191 8.85 6.96 26.85
C GLU A 191 9.22 5.76 25.95
N GLN A 192 10.25 5.00 26.31
CA GLN A 192 10.67 3.83 25.55
C GLN A 192 9.59 2.74 25.55
N LEU A 193 8.94 2.53 26.69
CA LEU A 193 7.83 1.58 26.78
C LEU A 193 6.70 1.97 25.82
N ARG A 194 6.29 3.25 25.82
CA ARG A 194 5.26 3.76 24.90
C ARG A 194 5.65 3.51 23.44
N HIS A 195 6.88 3.85 23.05
CA HIS A 195 7.37 3.57 21.69
C HIS A 195 7.39 2.09 21.33
N ARG A 196 7.79 1.20 22.26
CA ARG A 196 7.76 -0.26 22.02
C ARG A 196 6.33 -0.77 21.82
N VAL A 197 5.38 -0.30 22.63
CA VAL A 197 3.98 -0.69 22.52
C VAL A 197 3.38 -0.25 21.18
N ILE A 198 3.60 0.99 20.77
CA ILE A 198 3.11 1.53 19.47
C ILE A 198 3.86 0.93 18.28
N GLY A 199 5.13 0.59 18.48
CA GLY A 199 5.91 -0.11 17.48
C GLY A 199 5.34 -1.51 17.24
N LEU A 200 4.89 -2.19 18.29
CA LEU A 200 4.27 -3.51 18.18
C LEU A 200 2.84 -3.41 17.64
N PHE A 201 1.94 -2.72 18.35
CA PHE A 201 0.60 -2.41 17.91
C PHE A 201 0.65 -1.08 17.17
N SER A 202 0.48 -1.09 15.85
CA SER A 202 0.29 0.16 15.10
C SER A 202 -0.67 1.09 15.86
N SER A 203 -0.50 2.42 15.77
CA SER A 203 -1.34 3.36 16.54
C SER A 203 -2.84 3.09 16.38
N LEU A 204 -3.24 2.63 15.18
CA LEU A 204 -4.59 2.15 14.88
C LEU A 204 -4.99 0.91 15.69
N SER A 205 -4.20 -0.15 15.65
CA SER A 205 -4.46 -1.39 16.41
C SER A 205 -4.45 -1.14 17.93
N PHE A 206 -3.65 -0.19 18.40
CA PHE A 206 -3.59 0.17 19.81
C PHE A 206 -4.89 0.85 20.30
N ALA A 207 -5.59 1.59 19.44
CA ALA A 207 -6.92 2.13 19.76
C ALA A 207 -7.92 1.01 20.10
N GLN A 208 -7.93 -0.08 19.31
CA GLN A 208 -8.77 -1.24 19.59
C GLN A 208 -8.36 -1.95 20.88
N ALA A 209 -7.06 -2.14 21.09
CA ALA A 209 -6.52 -2.74 22.31
C ALA A 209 -6.93 -1.98 23.57
N THR A 210 -7.00 -0.64 23.49
CA THR A 210 -7.48 0.22 24.58
C THR A 210 -8.95 -0.03 24.89
N VAL A 211 -9.81 -0.21 23.88
CA VAL A 211 -11.21 -0.58 24.08
C VAL A 211 -11.32 -1.95 24.76
N TYR A 212 -10.52 -2.93 24.32
CA TYR A 212 -10.50 -4.27 24.93
C TYR A 212 -10.02 -4.29 26.37
N ALA A 213 -9.22 -3.30 26.80
CA ALA A 213 -8.81 -3.18 28.20
C ALA A 213 -9.90 -2.58 29.09
N VAL A 214 -10.77 -1.73 28.54
CA VAL A 214 -11.86 -1.10 29.29
C VAL A 214 -13.07 -2.03 29.40
N ILE A 215 -13.35 -2.82 28.35
CA ILE A 215 -14.54 -3.67 28.26
C ILE A 215 -14.15 -5.15 28.43
N PRO A 216 -14.82 -5.92 29.32
CA PRO A 216 -14.60 -7.36 29.42
C PRO A 216 -14.98 -8.07 28.12
N VAL A 217 -14.07 -8.90 27.60
CA VAL A 217 -14.22 -9.59 26.30
C VAL A 217 -14.53 -11.09 26.46
N ASP A 218 -14.66 -11.57 27.69
CA ASP A 218 -14.90 -12.99 27.97
C ASP A 218 -16.38 -13.33 27.80
N GLY A 219 -16.71 -14.10 26.75
CA GLY A 219 -17.77 -15.11 26.66
C GLY A 219 -19.25 -14.72 26.80
N ASP A 220 -19.61 -13.74 27.64
CA ASP A 220 -21.01 -13.38 27.90
C ASP A 220 -21.47 -12.25 26.99
N GLU A 221 -22.52 -12.55 26.23
CA GLU A 221 -23.32 -11.59 25.49
C GLU A 221 -24.05 -10.68 26.50
N ALA A 222 -23.80 -9.37 26.39
CA ALA A 222 -24.53 -8.29 27.05
C ALA A 222 -24.35 -8.12 28.58
N ALA A 223 -23.14 -7.77 29.02
CA ALA A 223 -23.02 -6.90 30.20
C ALA A 223 -23.27 -5.43 29.76
N GLU A 224 -24.23 -4.75 30.36
CA GLU A 224 -24.37 -3.30 30.18
C GLU A 224 -23.06 -2.62 30.62
N LEU A 225 -22.58 -1.67 29.81
CA LEU A 225 -21.37 -0.92 30.14
C LEU A 225 -21.59 -0.09 31.40
N GLU A 226 -20.70 -0.27 32.37
CA GLU A 226 -20.67 0.50 33.60
C GLU A 226 -20.48 2.00 33.30
N PRO A 227 -21.08 2.91 34.09
CA PRO A 227 -20.91 4.36 33.89
C PRO A 227 -19.44 4.80 33.81
N ALA A 228 -18.57 4.18 34.61
CA ALA A 228 -17.13 4.46 34.60
C ALA A 228 -16.45 4.03 33.28
N GLN A 229 -16.87 2.91 32.68
CA GLN A 229 -16.37 2.45 31.38
C GLN A 229 -16.79 3.43 30.28
N LYS A 230 -18.06 3.86 30.29
CA LYS A 230 -18.56 4.87 29.34
C LYS A 230 -17.78 6.18 29.47
N GLN A 231 -17.61 6.68 30.69
CA GLN A 231 -16.84 7.89 30.93
C GLN A 231 -15.40 7.79 30.41
N THR A 232 -14.74 6.65 30.65
CA THR A 232 -13.37 6.40 30.19
C THR A 232 -13.28 6.38 28.66
N LEU A 233 -14.19 5.68 28.00
CA LEU A 233 -14.23 5.59 26.54
C LEU A 233 -14.58 6.93 25.87
N THR A 234 -15.51 7.70 26.46
CA THR A 234 -15.83 9.06 25.99
C THR A 234 -14.62 9.98 26.11
N ARG A 235 -13.87 9.89 27.21
CA ARG A 235 -12.65 10.68 27.40
C ARG A 235 -11.62 10.37 26.31
N LEU A 236 -11.40 9.08 26.02
CA LEU A 236 -10.39 8.62 25.07
C LEU A 236 -10.75 8.88 23.59
N PHE A 237 -12.00 8.67 23.19
CA PHE A 237 -12.42 8.67 21.78
C PHE A 237 -13.47 9.75 21.44
N GLY A 238 -13.96 10.49 22.42
CA GLY A 238 -15.00 11.50 22.26
C GLY A 238 -16.42 10.94 22.15
N ASP A 239 -17.41 11.84 22.15
CA ASP A 239 -18.84 11.47 22.10
C ASP A 239 -19.26 10.81 20.78
N ALA A 240 -18.49 11.01 19.70
CA ALA A 240 -18.76 10.41 18.39
C ALA A 240 -18.66 8.87 18.39
N LEU A 241 -18.07 8.28 19.44
CA LEU A 241 -18.00 6.85 19.67
C LEU A 241 -19.41 6.22 19.80
N TRP A 242 -20.38 6.97 20.33
CA TRP A 242 -21.72 6.47 20.65
C TRP A 242 -22.75 6.60 19.52
N GLN A 243 -22.33 7.08 18.34
CA GLN A 243 -23.23 7.26 17.20
C GLN A 243 -23.37 5.96 16.40
N ASP A 244 -24.61 5.53 16.15
CA ASP A 244 -24.93 4.32 15.37
C ASP A 244 -24.53 4.46 13.89
N ARG A 245 -24.02 3.37 13.29
CA ARG A 245 -23.84 3.23 11.83
C ARG A 245 -24.94 2.37 11.23
N GLU A 246 -25.41 2.74 10.03
CA GLU A 246 -26.46 2.00 9.30
C GLU A 246 -26.11 0.54 8.95
N THR A 247 -24.83 0.14 9.06
CA THR A 247 -24.31 -1.18 8.65
C THR A 247 -24.25 -2.22 9.77
N ASP A 248 -24.81 -1.94 10.94
CA ASP A 248 -24.64 -2.81 12.11
C ASP A 248 -25.63 -3.99 12.10
N ASN A 249 -25.14 -5.16 11.70
CA ASN A 249 -25.88 -6.42 11.85
C ASN A 249 -26.10 -6.71 13.35
N GLY A 250 -27.36 -6.92 13.74
CA GLY A 250 -27.81 -7.01 15.14
C GLY A 250 -27.18 -8.09 16.03
N ASN A 251 -26.29 -8.93 15.49
CA ASN A 251 -25.65 -10.05 16.19
C ASN A 251 -24.18 -9.80 16.59
N THR A 252 -23.67 -8.58 16.43
CA THR A 252 -22.26 -8.25 16.76
C THR A 252 -22.13 -7.81 18.22
N PRO A 253 -21.19 -8.36 19.02
CA PRO A 253 -20.98 -7.94 20.41
C PRO A 253 -20.65 -6.44 20.55
N VAL A 254 -21.15 -5.81 21.61
CA VAL A 254 -20.98 -4.36 21.88
C VAL A 254 -19.51 -3.94 21.89
N TRP A 255 -18.63 -4.72 22.54
CA TRP A 255 -17.21 -4.42 22.60
C TRP A 255 -16.55 -4.37 21.22
N LYS A 256 -17.00 -5.23 20.29
CA LYS A 256 -16.45 -5.30 18.94
C LYS A 256 -16.88 -4.09 18.12
N LYS A 257 -18.16 -3.72 18.20
CA LYS A 257 -18.70 -2.49 17.57
C LYS A 257 -17.95 -1.24 18.03
N LEU A 258 -17.76 -1.10 19.34
CA LEU A 258 -17.03 0.04 19.91
C LEU A 258 -15.55 0.04 19.53
N ALA A 259 -14.90 -1.13 19.47
CA ALA A 259 -13.51 -1.22 19.03
C ALA A 259 -13.36 -0.83 17.55
N ASP A 260 -14.25 -1.32 16.67
CA ASP A 260 -14.24 -0.96 15.24
C ASP A 260 -14.53 0.54 15.04
N ARG A 261 -15.41 1.12 15.86
CA ARG A 261 -15.69 2.56 15.84
C ARG A 261 -14.52 3.39 16.35
N ALA A 262 -13.89 2.99 17.45
CA ALA A 262 -12.70 3.64 18.00
C ALA A 262 -11.54 3.62 17.00
N LEU A 263 -11.29 2.48 16.35
CA LEU A 263 -10.31 2.35 15.27
C LEU A 263 -10.57 3.39 14.16
N HIS A 264 -11.82 3.50 13.72
CA HIS A 264 -12.20 4.42 12.66
C HIS A 264 -11.98 5.90 13.04
N LEU A 265 -12.51 6.31 14.20
CA LEU A 265 -12.39 7.68 14.69
C LEU A 265 -10.92 8.07 14.90
N HIS A 266 -10.15 7.17 15.50
CA HIS A 266 -8.72 7.36 15.70
C HIS A 266 -7.97 7.47 14.37
N GLY A 267 -8.30 6.62 13.40
CA GLY A 267 -7.72 6.67 12.07
C GLY A 267 -8.04 7.94 11.29
N GLU A 268 -9.23 8.52 11.43
CA GLU A 268 -9.56 9.84 10.87
C GLU A 268 -8.72 10.95 11.48
N LYS A 269 -8.60 10.97 12.82
CA LYS A 269 -7.80 11.97 13.52
C LYS A 269 -6.33 11.86 13.16
N LEU A 270 -5.78 10.65 13.17
CA LEU A 270 -4.39 10.40 12.84
C LEU A 270 -4.07 10.82 11.41
N ARG A 271 -4.94 10.50 10.43
CA ARG A 271 -4.79 10.98 9.05
C ARG A 271 -4.69 12.49 8.93
N GLN A 272 -5.55 13.22 9.64
CA GLN A 272 -5.57 14.69 9.60
C GLN A 272 -4.30 15.32 10.19
N GLN A 273 -3.58 14.58 11.03
CA GLN A 273 -2.42 15.09 11.78
C GLN A 273 -1.13 14.30 11.48
N LEU A 274 -1.14 13.43 10.46
CA LEU A 274 -0.07 12.47 10.21
C LEU A 274 1.26 13.15 9.87
N GLU A 275 1.21 14.22 9.07
CA GLU A 275 2.39 15.01 8.71
C GLU A 275 3.03 15.64 9.95
N ALA A 276 2.26 16.39 10.73
CA ALA A 276 2.74 16.98 11.99
C ALA A 276 3.23 15.91 12.99
N TYR A 277 2.59 14.74 13.01
CA TYR A 277 3.00 13.59 13.82
C TYR A 277 4.35 13.03 13.41
N GLN A 278 4.58 12.87 12.10
CA GLN A 278 5.85 12.41 11.56
C GLN A 278 6.97 13.43 11.77
N GLU A 279 6.67 14.72 11.59
CA GLU A 279 7.58 15.84 11.86
C GLU A 279 7.94 15.96 13.34
N ALA A 280 7.12 15.47 14.26
CA ALA A 280 7.50 15.45 15.66
C ALA A 280 8.61 14.44 15.99
N MET A 281 8.82 13.44 15.13
CA MET A 281 9.84 12.41 15.34
C MET A 281 11.20 12.80 14.75
N VAL A 282 11.97 13.58 15.53
CA VAL A 282 13.35 14.03 15.23
C VAL A 282 13.46 14.75 13.89
N ALA A 283 13.10 16.03 13.90
CA ALA A 283 12.07 16.61 13.04
C ALA A 283 12.15 16.51 11.51
N ARG A 284 13.28 16.22 10.88
CA ARG A 284 13.29 15.83 9.45
C ARG A 284 14.29 14.74 9.11
N ALA A 285 14.69 13.96 10.11
CA ALA A 285 15.50 12.77 9.87
C ALA A 285 14.71 11.78 8.99
N THR A 286 15.36 11.24 7.97
CA THR A 286 14.76 10.17 7.16
C THR A 286 14.76 8.86 7.94
N ILE A 287 13.98 7.88 7.50
CA ILE A 287 13.94 6.58 8.18
C ILE A 287 15.27 5.87 8.06
N GLU A 288 15.97 6.01 6.93
CA GLU A 288 17.32 5.49 6.76
C GLU A 288 18.29 6.09 7.78
N GLU A 289 18.20 7.39 8.04
CA GLU A 289 19.03 8.07 9.04
C GLU A 289 18.72 7.55 10.45
N CYS A 290 17.45 7.33 10.77
CA CYS A 290 17.03 6.72 12.03
C CYS A 290 17.51 5.27 12.16
N VAL A 291 17.41 4.46 11.09
CA VAL A 291 17.90 3.07 11.08
C VAL A 291 19.42 3.06 11.29
N GLU A 292 20.15 3.91 10.57
CA GLU A 292 21.60 4.00 10.67
C GLU A 292 22.06 4.40 12.07
N ALA A 293 21.44 5.43 12.65
CA ALA A 293 21.75 5.91 13.98
C ALA A 293 21.38 4.89 15.06
N VAL A 294 20.14 4.37 15.06
CA VAL A 294 19.65 3.45 16.10
C VAL A 294 20.41 2.13 16.07
N VAL A 295 20.63 1.53 14.90
CA VAL A 295 21.41 0.28 14.79
C VAL A 295 22.84 0.50 15.29
N GLY A 296 23.46 1.63 14.93
CA GLY A 296 24.79 2.00 15.42
C GLY A 296 24.85 2.14 16.94
N VAL A 297 23.91 2.89 17.54
CA VAL A 297 23.83 3.11 18.98
C VAL A 297 23.62 1.78 19.72
N VAL A 298 22.63 1.00 19.31
CA VAL A 298 22.29 -0.27 19.96
C VAL A 298 23.45 -1.27 19.87
N ALA A 299 24.07 -1.40 18.70
CA ALA A 299 25.19 -2.32 18.50
C ALA A 299 26.40 -1.91 19.35
N ASN A 300 26.78 -0.63 19.33
CA ASN A 300 27.90 -0.12 20.13
C ASN A 300 27.64 -0.28 21.63
N ALA A 301 26.42 0.02 22.08
CA ALA A 301 26.03 -0.15 23.48
C ALA A 301 26.23 -1.60 23.94
N ILE A 302 25.75 -2.59 23.17
CA ILE A 302 25.86 -4.02 23.50
C ILE A 302 27.32 -4.50 23.42
N ILE A 303 28.07 -4.10 22.38
CA ILE A 303 29.48 -4.46 22.22
C ILE A 303 30.32 -3.97 23.40
N SER A 304 30.03 -2.77 23.92
CA SER A 304 30.78 -2.15 25.03
C SER A 304 30.51 -2.75 26.41
N GLN A 305 29.47 -3.58 26.57
CA GLN A 305 29.13 -4.18 27.87
C GLN A 305 30.21 -5.16 28.38
N SER A 306 30.33 -5.31 29.69
CA SER A 306 31.22 -6.30 30.32
C SER A 306 30.53 -7.67 30.46
N LEU A 307 30.09 -8.26 29.34
CA LEU A 307 29.42 -9.57 29.29
C LEU A 307 30.22 -10.60 28.45
N PRO A 308 29.99 -11.90 28.66
CA PRO A 308 30.47 -12.95 27.76
C PRO A 308 30.05 -12.69 26.31
N LEU A 309 30.90 -13.10 25.36
CA LEU A 309 30.64 -12.86 23.93
C LEU A 309 29.34 -13.51 23.45
N GLU A 310 29.03 -14.71 23.92
CA GLU A 310 27.78 -15.42 23.58
C GLU A 310 26.54 -14.64 24.01
N ASP A 311 26.57 -14.05 25.21
CA ASP A 311 25.47 -13.23 25.72
C ASP A 311 25.32 -11.95 24.89
N LYS A 312 26.43 -11.29 24.53
CA LYS A 312 26.41 -10.12 23.63
C LYS A 312 25.82 -10.47 22.26
N ARG A 313 26.22 -11.62 21.69
CA ARG A 313 25.71 -12.10 20.39
C ARG A 313 24.20 -12.36 20.46
N LYS A 314 23.74 -13.00 21.54
CA LYS A 314 22.31 -13.25 21.78
C LYS A 314 21.54 -11.94 21.92
N GLN A 315 21.99 -11.04 22.80
CA GLN A 315 21.34 -9.74 23.02
C GLN A 315 21.29 -8.90 21.75
N LEU A 316 22.37 -8.84 20.97
CA LEU A 316 22.39 -8.11 19.70
C LEU A 316 21.41 -8.71 18.70
N GLY A 317 21.42 -10.03 18.55
CA GLY A 317 20.49 -10.73 17.66
C GLY A 317 19.04 -10.47 18.03
N ASP A 318 18.70 -10.60 19.31
CA ASP A 318 17.34 -10.41 19.83
C ASP A 318 16.90 -8.94 19.70
N ALA A 319 17.80 -7.97 19.95
CA ALA A 319 17.50 -6.54 19.81
C ALA A 319 17.24 -6.15 18.34
N ILE A 320 18.10 -6.60 17.42
CA ILE A 320 17.95 -6.31 15.99
C ILE A 320 16.70 -6.98 15.41
N GLU A 321 16.45 -8.24 15.77
CA GLU A 321 15.23 -8.96 15.40
C GLU A 321 13.99 -8.25 15.95
N SER A 322 14.06 -7.74 17.18
CA SER A 322 12.96 -6.95 17.76
C SER A 322 12.72 -5.62 17.06
N MET A 323 13.75 -4.97 16.51
CA MET A 323 13.60 -3.70 15.79
C MET A 323 13.13 -3.90 14.33
N LEU A 324 13.75 -4.85 13.61
CA LEU A 324 13.61 -5.00 12.15
C LEU A 324 12.86 -6.27 11.74
N SER A 325 12.37 -7.06 12.70
CA SER A 325 11.71 -8.36 12.50
C SER A 325 12.58 -9.41 11.79
N HIS A 326 13.88 -9.15 11.66
CA HIS A 326 14.84 -10.05 11.03
C HIS A 326 16.10 -10.13 11.89
N ARG A 327 16.56 -11.35 12.14
CA ARG A 327 17.80 -11.59 12.87
C ARG A 327 19.00 -11.39 11.93
N PRO A 328 20.07 -10.70 12.37
CA PRO A 328 21.26 -10.53 11.54
C PRO A 328 22.00 -11.86 11.38
N GLU A 329 22.50 -12.13 10.17
CA GLU A 329 23.27 -13.35 9.88
C GLU A 329 24.68 -13.29 10.51
N ARG A 330 25.29 -12.10 10.51
CA ARG A 330 26.63 -11.89 11.06
C ARG A 330 26.56 -11.65 12.55
N MET A 331 27.47 -12.29 13.27
CA MET A 331 27.62 -12.17 14.72
C MET A 331 28.86 -11.34 15.09
N ILE A 332 28.88 -10.86 16.34
CA ILE A 332 30.02 -10.12 16.89
C ILE A 332 31.29 -11.00 16.78
N PRO A 333 32.37 -10.50 16.17
CA PRO A 333 33.63 -11.23 16.01
C PRO A 333 34.33 -11.57 17.35
N GLU A 334 35.08 -12.68 17.38
CA GLU A 334 35.63 -13.26 18.64
C GLU A 334 36.83 -12.51 19.20
N ASN A 335 37.77 -12.10 18.33
CA ASN A 335 39.02 -11.44 18.72
C ASN A 335 39.19 -10.13 17.95
N ALA A 336 38.18 -9.29 18.00
CA ALA A 336 38.14 -8.06 17.24
C ALA A 336 38.73 -6.88 18.01
N SER A 337 39.77 -6.27 17.43
CA SER A 337 40.25 -4.95 17.83
C SER A 337 39.12 -3.91 17.75
N ALA A 338 39.31 -2.71 18.32
CA ALA A 338 38.32 -1.63 18.18
C ALA A 338 37.99 -1.31 16.71
N ALA A 339 38.94 -1.50 15.80
CA ALA A 339 38.72 -1.32 14.37
C ALA A 339 37.80 -2.40 13.76
N ASP A 340 37.97 -3.66 14.18
CA ASP A 340 37.14 -4.77 13.71
C ASP A 340 35.70 -4.65 14.23
N GLN A 341 35.53 -4.17 15.47
CA GLN A 341 34.22 -3.89 16.05
C GLN A 341 33.51 -2.75 15.29
N ALA A 342 34.23 -1.67 14.97
CA ALA A 342 33.69 -0.57 14.17
C ALA A 342 33.31 -1.02 12.76
N ALA A 343 34.12 -1.88 12.12
CA ALA A 343 33.81 -2.47 10.82
C ALA A 343 32.55 -3.35 10.88
N PHE A 344 32.41 -4.18 11.92
CA PHE A 344 31.21 -4.99 12.13
C PHE A 344 29.95 -4.14 12.25
N VAL A 345 29.98 -3.06 13.05
CA VAL A 345 28.83 -2.16 13.22
C VAL A 345 28.47 -1.52 11.88
N LYS A 346 29.46 -1.06 11.10
CA LYS A 346 29.24 -0.51 9.76
C LYS A 346 28.56 -1.53 8.82
N ASP A 347 29.02 -2.77 8.82
CA ASP A 347 28.44 -3.83 8.00
C ASP A 347 27.00 -4.18 8.43
N LEU A 348 26.75 -4.24 9.73
CA LEU A 348 25.42 -4.47 10.29
C LEU A 348 24.45 -3.35 9.88
N THR A 349 24.89 -2.10 9.95
CA THR A 349 24.09 -0.94 9.54
C THR A 349 23.81 -0.96 8.03
N ALA A 350 24.79 -1.30 7.20
CA ALA A 350 24.59 -1.45 5.76
C ALA A 350 23.57 -2.54 5.43
N TRP A 351 23.61 -3.68 6.13
CA TRP A 351 22.62 -4.73 6.02
C TRP A 351 21.22 -4.26 6.42
N ALA A 352 21.09 -3.55 7.55
CA ALA A 352 19.81 -3.03 8.02
C ALA A 352 19.18 -2.03 7.03
N LEU A 353 19.99 -1.14 6.45
CA LEU A 353 19.57 -0.21 5.40
C LEU A 353 19.10 -0.94 4.14
N ALA A 354 19.82 -1.98 3.71
CA ALA A 354 19.43 -2.78 2.56
C ALA A 354 18.12 -3.53 2.81
N LEU A 355 17.92 -4.08 4.01
CA LEU A 355 16.67 -4.72 4.41
C LEU A 355 15.50 -3.73 4.33
N TYR A 356 15.67 -2.51 4.85
CA TYR A 356 14.65 -1.47 4.80
C TYR A 356 14.32 -1.06 3.35
N ARG A 357 15.33 -0.80 2.51
CA ARG A 357 15.12 -0.46 1.10
C ARG A 357 14.40 -1.57 0.33
N ASN A 358 14.79 -2.83 0.53
CA ASN A 358 14.13 -3.96 -0.11
C ASN A 358 12.65 -4.10 0.32
N TYR A 359 12.33 -3.79 1.57
CA TYR A 359 10.95 -3.74 2.06
C TYR A 359 10.17 -2.62 1.38
N ALA A 360 10.72 -1.40 1.36
CA ALA A 360 10.12 -0.25 0.67
C ALA A 360 9.90 -0.51 -0.84
N ASP A 361 10.88 -1.12 -1.51
CA ASP A 361 10.81 -1.50 -2.92
C ASP A 361 9.80 -2.63 -3.19
N ARG A 362 9.59 -3.52 -2.22
CA ARG A 362 8.56 -4.56 -2.32
C ARG A 362 7.17 -3.94 -2.21
N GLU A 363 7.00 -2.97 -1.32
CA GLU A 363 5.75 -2.25 -1.13
C GLU A 363 5.42 -1.35 -2.35
N GLU A 364 6.42 -0.68 -2.92
CA GLU A 364 6.31 0.03 -4.21
C GLU A 364 5.96 -0.92 -5.37
N ARG A 365 6.54 -2.12 -5.41
CA ARG A 365 6.16 -3.13 -6.40
C ARG A 365 4.70 -3.57 -6.23
N PHE A 366 4.26 -3.83 -5.01
CA PHE A 366 2.84 -4.10 -4.75
C PHE A 366 1.95 -2.93 -5.13
N ARG A 367 2.39 -1.67 -4.95
CA ARG A 367 1.71 -0.45 -5.40
C ARG A 367 1.54 -0.42 -6.92
N GLN A 368 2.59 -0.71 -7.68
CA GLN A 368 2.54 -0.76 -9.14
C GLN A 368 1.66 -1.92 -9.62
N GLU A 369 1.71 -3.06 -8.94
CA GLU A 369 0.89 -4.22 -9.27
C GLU A 369 -0.61 -4.01 -8.96
N ALA A 370 -0.93 -3.36 -7.84
CA ALA A 370 -2.30 -3.01 -7.47
C ALA A 370 -2.89 -1.95 -8.40
N LEU A 371 -2.13 -0.91 -8.75
CA LEU A 371 -2.54 0.10 -9.73
C LEU A 371 -2.77 -0.51 -11.11
N SER A 372 -1.85 -1.38 -11.55
CA SER A 372 -2.02 -2.13 -12.79
C SER A 372 -3.27 -3.01 -12.75
N ARG A 373 -3.56 -3.65 -11.61
CA ARG A 373 -4.75 -4.49 -11.41
C ARG A 373 -6.05 -3.68 -11.52
N GLU A 374 -6.14 -2.53 -10.86
CA GLU A 374 -7.34 -1.68 -10.92
C GLU A 374 -7.59 -1.15 -12.33
N ILE A 375 -6.54 -0.64 -13.01
CA ILE A 375 -6.70 -0.14 -14.38
C ILE A 375 -7.10 -1.25 -15.35
N LEU A 376 -6.51 -2.44 -15.21
CA LEU A 376 -6.89 -3.60 -16.02
C LEU A 376 -8.35 -4.00 -15.78
N ARG A 377 -8.81 -3.98 -14.53
CA ARG A 377 -10.20 -4.32 -14.18
C ARG A 377 -11.22 -3.33 -14.73
N ASP A 378 -10.93 -2.04 -14.65
CA ASP A 378 -11.77 -1.01 -15.26
C ASP A 378 -11.81 -1.20 -16.78
N SER A 379 -10.66 -1.49 -17.39
CA SER A 379 -10.57 -1.74 -18.83
C SER A 379 -11.37 -2.97 -19.25
N ILE A 380 -11.31 -4.06 -18.49
CA ILE A 380 -12.10 -5.27 -18.77
C ILE A 380 -13.59 -5.00 -18.61
N SER A 381 -14.00 -4.22 -17.61
CA SER A 381 -15.42 -3.82 -17.46
C SER A 381 -15.91 -3.06 -18.68
N LEU A 382 -15.11 -2.12 -19.20
CA LEU A 382 -15.44 -1.41 -20.45
C LEU A 382 -15.48 -2.35 -21.66
N MET A 383 -14.55 -3.30 -21.76
CA MET A 383 -14.56 -4.30 -22.84
C MET A 383 -15.81 -5.19 -22.78
N ILE A 384 -16.29 -5.54 -21.59
CA ILE A 384 -17.54 -6.29 -21.42
C ILE A 384 -18.71 -5.47 -21.96
N ASP A 385 -18.81 -4.19 -21.58
CA ASP A 385 -19.88 -3.31 -22.04
C ASP A 385 -19.84 -3.11 -23.56
N ASP A 386 -18.66 -2.91 -24.14
CA ASP A 386 -18.47 -2.78 -25.60
C ASP A 386 -18.90 -4.05 -26.35
N VAL A 387 -18.56 -5.23 -25.81
CA VAL A 387 -18.95 -6.53 -26.39
C VAL A 387 -20.46 -6.73 -26.33
N ILE A 388 -21.11 -6.32 -25.24
CA ILE A 388 -22.57 -6.39 -25.10
C ILE A 388 -23.22 -5.42 -26.09
N TYR A 389 -22.72 -4.18 -26.17
CA TYR A 389 -23.22 -3.19 -27.10
C TYR A 389 -23.15 -3.69 -28.55
N ALA A 390 -22.01 -4.26 -28.95
CA ALA A 390 -21.83 -4.84 -30.29
C ALA A 390 -22.79 -6.02 -30.54
N SER A 391 -23.01 -6.86 -29.51
CA SER A 391 -23.94 -8.01 -29.61
C SER A 391 -25.39 -7.56 -29.78
N ILE A 392 -25.83 -6.55 -29.03
CA ILE A 392 -27.19 -5.98 -29.15
C ILE A 392 -27.36 -5.26 -30.48
N SER A 393 -26.37 -4.48 -30.89
CA SER A 393 -26.38 -3.78 -32.18
C SER A 393 -26.51 -4.78 -33.34
N SER A 394 -25.77 -5.89 -33.28
CA SER A 394 -25.89 -6.96 -34.27
C SER A 394 -27.23 -7.69 -34.21
N ALA A 395 -27.85 -7.80 -33.03
CA ALA A 395 -29.14 -8.48 -32.86
C ALA A 395 -30.34 -7.60 -33.28
N LEU A 396 -30.19 -6.27 -33.25
CA LEU A 396 -31.21 -5.33 -33.72
C LEU A 396 -31.41 -5.38 -35.22
N ASP A 397 -30.34 -5.64 -36.01
CA ASP A 397 -30.38 -5.73 -37.47
C ASP A 397 -31.14 -4.56 -38.17
N GLY A 398 -31.05 -3.36 -37.59
CA GLY A 398 -31.71 -2.15 -38.08
C GLY A 398 -33.16 -1.93 -37.62
N GLU A 399 -33.71 -2.82 -36.79
CA GLU A 399 -35.03 -2.65 -36.14
C GLU A 399 -34.93 -1.73 -34.89
N GLU A 400 -36.06 -1.10 -34.52
CA GLU A 400 -36.13 -0.20 -33.35
C GLU A 400 -36.27 -0.95 -32.02
N GLU A 401 -36.78 -2.18 -32.03
CA GLU A 401 -37.05 -3.00 -30.85
C GLU A 401 -36.52 -4.43 -31.02
N LEU A 402 -36.18 -5.08 -29.90
CA LEU A 402 -35.71 -6.46 -29.91
C LEU A 402 -36.88 -7.44 -29.91
N THR A 403 -36.94 -8.30 -30.94
CA THR A 403 -37.90 -9.39 -31.05
C THR A 403 -37.54 -10.57 -30.14
N PRO A 404 -38.50 -11.44 -29.78
CA PRO A 404 -38.21 -12.67 -29.03
C PRO A 404 -37.17 -13.57 -29.73
N GLN A 405 -37.09 -13.52 -31.06
CA GLN A 405 -36.09 -14.26 -31.82
C GLN A 405 -34.69 -13.64 -31.69
N SER A 406 -34.56 -12.30 -31.72
CA SER A 406 -33.27 -11.64 -31.51
C SER A 406 -32.79 -11.77 -30.06
N LEU A 407 -33.69 -11.74 -29.08
CA LEU A 407 -33.38 -12.03 -27.68
C LEU A 407 -32.81 -13.45 -27.50
N ARG A 408 -33.41 -14.47 -28.13
CA ARG A 408 -32.85 -15.84 -28.09
C ARG A 408 -31.48 -15.96 -28.76
N ARG A 409 -31.20 -15.17 -29.80
CA ARG A 409 -29.87 -15.10 -30.42
C ARG A 409 -28.87 -14.46 -29.46
N LEU A 410 -29.24 -13.35 -28.81
CA LEU A 410 -28.46 -12.71 -27.75
C LEU A 410 -28.14 -13.67 -26.60
N GLU A 411 -29.11 -14.44 -26.12
CA GLU A 411 -28.88 -15.47 -25.10
C GLU A 411 -27.87 -16.53 -25.55
N ALA A 412 -27.93 -16.96 -26.82
CA ALA A 412 -26.98 -17.90 -27.38
C ALA A 412 -25.57 -17.30 -27.51
N ASP A 413 -25.46 -16.05 -27.95
CA ASP A 413 -24.20 -15.32 -28.04
C ASP A 413 -23.58 -15.11 -26.66
N CYS A 414 -24.38 -14.74 -25.65
CA CYS A 414 -23.95 -14.67 -24.26
C CYS A 414 -23.41 -16.02 -23.78
N ARG A 415 -24.06 -17.14 -24.11
CA ARG A 415 -23.56 -18.48 -23.74
C ARG A 415 -22.19 -18.78 -24.34
N LEU A 416 -21.91 -18.30 -25.55
CA LEU A 416 -20.61 -18.48 -26.20
C LEU A 416 -19.53 -17.60 -25.58
N LEU A 417 -19.86 -16.35 -25.25
CA LEU A 417 -18.93 -15.35 -24.74
C LEU A 417 -18.65 -15.52 -23.24
N PHE A 418 -19.70 -15.64 -22.43
CA PHE A 418 -19.64 -15.62 -20.98
C PHE A 418 -19.77 -17.01 -20.34
N ARG A 419 -19.94 -18.07 -21.16
CA ARG A 419 -20.21 -19.46 -20.75
C ARG A 419 -21.54 -19.67 -20.01
N GLN A 420 -22.25 -18.60 -19.73
CA GLN A 420 -23.59 -18.57 -19.15
C GLN A 420 -24.47 -17.67 -19.99
N ALA A 421 -25.78 -17.85 -19.90
CA ALA A 421 -26.74 -16.99 -20.57
C ALA A 421 -27.72 -16.45 -19.52
N PRO A 422 -28.05 -15.16 -19.57
CA PRO A 422 -29.18 -14.64 -18.81
C PRO A 422 -30.48 -15.15 -19.46
N ARG A 423 -31.57 -15.13 -18.70
CA ARG A 423 -32.91 -15.33 -19.25
C ARG A 423 -33.47 -13.95 -19.62
N LEU A 424 -33.47 -13.64 -20.91
CA LEU A 424 -33.96 -12.37 -21.45
C LEU A 424 -35.39 -12.52 -21.99
N SER A 425 -35.77 -13.72 -22.41
CA SER A 425 -37.11 -14.03 -22.88
C SER A 425 -37.92 -14.81 -21.83
N ASP A 426 -39.01 -14.21 -21.36
CA ASP A 426 -40.11 -14.93 -20.69
C ASP A 426 -41.11 -15.44 -21.74
N GLU A 427 -42.00 -16.38 -21.38
CA GLU A 427 -42.95 -17.06 -22.29
C GLU A 427 -43.99 -16.14 -22.98
N GLY A 428 -43.85 -14.81 -22.89
CA GLY A 428 -44.70 -13.84 -23.57
C GLY A 428 -43.99 -13.16 -24.75
N ASP A 429 -44.68 -13.01 -25.88
CA ASP A 429 -44.26 -12.24 -27.06
C ASP A 429 -44.21 -10.73 -26.78
N ARG A 430 -43.29 -10.28 -25.92
CA ARG A 430 -43.05 -8.85 -25.66
C ARG A 430 -41.80 -8.39 -26.38
N LEU A 431 -41.94 -7.31 -27.14
CA LEU A 431 -40.81 -6.55 -27.68
C LEU A 431 -40.13 -5.80 -26.53
N MET A 432 -38.80 -5.75 -26.53
CA MET A 432 -38.02 -5.08 -25.49
C MET A 432 -37.23 -3.89 -26.04
N ASN A 433 -37.16 -2.81 -25.25
CA ASN A 433 -36.33 -1.66 -25.59
C ASN A 433 -34.84 -2.06 -25.53
N PRO A 434 -34.04 -1.76 -26.56
CA PRO A 434 -32.63 -2.15 -26.58
C PRO A 434 -31.80 -1.55 -25.43
N ASN A 435 -32.16 -0.35 -24.94
CA ASN A 435 -31.43 0.27 -23.83
C ASN A 435 -31.70 -0.44 -22.50
N ASP A 436 -32.92 -0.97 -22.32
CA ASP A 436 -33.29 -1.72 -21.12
C ASP A 436 -32.55 -3.07 -21.12
N VAL A 437 -32.52 -3.74 -22.27
CA VAL A 437 -31.76 -4.99 -22.47
C VAL A 437 -30.25 -4.76 -22.31
N MET A 438 -29.72 -3.63 -22.80
CA MET A 438 -28.32 -3.23 -22.59
C MET A 438 -27.99 -3.10 -21.11
N THR A 439 -28.81 -2.39 -20.36
CA THR A 439 -28.59 -2.17 -18.91
C THR A 439 -28.64 -3.51 -18.17
N GLN A 440 -29.68 -4.32 -18.43
CA GLN A 440 -29.85 -5.63 -17.82
C GLN A 440 -28.68 -6.58 -18.13
N LEU A 441 -28.22 -6.63 -19.39
CA LEU A 441 -27.11 -7.48 -19.80
C LEU A 441 -25.78 -7.03 -19.23
N SER A 442 -25.54 -5.71 -19.17
CA SER A 442 -24.31 -5.15 -18.62
C SER A 442 -24.22 -5.45 -17.12
N GLU A 443 -25.29 -5.19 -16.36
CA GLU A 443 -25.36 -5.52 -14.94
C GLU A 443 -25.18 -7.02 -14.67
N TRP A 444 -25.81 -7.87 -15.49
CA TRP A 444 -25.67 -9.32 -15.39
C TRP A 444 -24.23 -9.78 -15.67
N ALA A 445 -23.61 -9.32 -16.74
CA ALA A 445 -22.27 -9.73 -17.14
C ALA A 445 -21.20 -9.20 -16.17
N GLN A 446 -21.33 -7.96 -15.72
CA GLN A 446 -20.46 -7.38 -14.69
C GLN A 446 -20.63 -8.09 -13.35
N GLY A 447 -21.86 -8.42 -12.95
CA GLY A 447 -22.15 -9.22 -11.77
C GLY A 447 -21.54 -10.62 -11.85
N LEU A 448 -21.59 -11.26 -13.03
CA LEU A 448 -20.96 -12.55 -13.27
C LEU A 448 -19.43 -12.45 -13.17
N TYR A 449 -18.84 -11.42 -13.77
CA TYR A 449 -17.40 -11.14 -13.66
C TYR A 449 -16.97 -10.97 -12.20
N GLN A 450 -17.68 -10.15 -11.42
CA GLN A 450 -17.42 -9.96 -9.99
C GLN A 450 -17.56 -11.27 -9.20
N LYS A 451 -18.58 -12.07 -9.50
CA LYS A 451 -18.78 -13.38 -8.85
C LYS A 451 -17.60 -14.32 -9.13
N ARG A 452 -17.09 -14.38 -10.37
CA ARG A 452 -15.91 -15.19 -10.70
C ARG A 452 -14.65 -14.71 -9.99
N ILE A 453 -14.46 -13.40 -9.86
CA ILE A 453 -13.36 -12.83 -9.07
C ILE A 453 -13.42 -13.32 -7.62
N GLN A 454 -14.61 -13.36 -7.02
CA GLN A 454 -14.80 -13.85 -5.65
C GLN A 454 -14.52 -15.35 -5.51
N GLU A 455 -14.95 -16.15 -6.49
CA GLU A 455 -14.75 -17.61 -6.50
C GLU A 455 -13.28 -18.01 -6.68
N ILE A 456 -12.55 -17.31 -7.55
CA ILE A 456 -11.15 -17.62 -7.92
C ILE A 456 -10.15 -16.95 -6.96
N GLY A 457 -10.53 -15.83 -6.37
CA GLY A 457 -9.67 -15.00 -5.53
C GLY A 457 -8.96 -13.88 -6.32
N LEU A 458 -8.72 -12.76 -5.63
CA LEU A 458 -8.25 -11.52 -6.25
C LEU A 458 -6.88 -11.62 -6.92
N ASP A 459 -5.94 -12.35 -6.30
CA ASP A 459 -4.56 -12.40 -6.79
C ASP A 459 -4.40 -13.29 -8.02
N LEU A 460 -5.10 -14.43 -8.06
CA LEU A 460 -5.05 -15.33 -9.20
C LEU A 460 -5.80 -14.74 -10.40
N THR A 461 -6.95 -14.11 -10.14
CA THR A 461 -7.72 -13.39 -11.17
C THR A 461 -6.87 -12.28 -11.81
N ALA A 462 -6.18 -11.47 -11.02
CA ALA A 462 -5.32 -10.41 -11.54
C ALA A 462 -4.20 -10.91 -12.46
N ARG A 463 -3.66 -12.11 -12.18
CA ARG A 463 -2.66 -12.74 -13.05
C ARG A 463 -3.27 -13.18 -14.38
N TYR A 464 -4.45 -13.79 -14.35
CA TYR A 464 -5.17 -14.18 -15.56
C TYR A 464 -5.57 -12.96 -16.39
N GLU A 465 -6.15 -11.93 -15.76
CA GLU A 465 -6.49 -10.66 -16.39
C GLU A 465 -5.29 -10.08 -17.14
N ARG A 466 -4.15 -9.93 -16.45
CA ARG A 466 -2.93 -9.38 -17.05
C ARG A 466 -2.40 -10.23 -18.21
N TYR A 467 -2.27 -11.53 -18.01
CA TYR A 467 -1.69 -12.43 -19.01
C TYR A 467 -2.54 -12.46 -20.29
N TYR A 468 -3.83 -12.75 -20.15
CA TYR A 468 -4.71 -12.94 -21.30
C TYR A 468 -5.06 -11.63 -22.01
N VAL A 469 -5.17 -10.51 -21.29
CA VAL A 469 -5.34 -9.21 -21.94
C VAL A 469 -4.14 -8.91 -22.84
N LEU A 470 -2.92 -9.04 -22.32
CA LEU A 470 -1.71 -8.76 -23.10
C LEU A 470 -1.54 -9.74 -24.27
N GLU A 471 -1.74 -11.04 -24.03
CA GLU A 471 -1.65 -12.06 -25.08
C GLU A 471 -2.62 -11.75 -26.24
N LYS A 472 -3.89 -11.44 -25.95
CA LYS A 472 -4.90 -11.17 -26.97
C LYS A 472 -4.69 -9.83 -27.68
N ILE A 473 -4.17 -8.82 -26.98
CA ILE A 473 -3.75 -7.54 -27.61
C ILE A 473 -2.64 -7.82 -28.62
N ASP A 474 -1.58 -8.51 -28.22
CA ASP A 474 -0.42 -8.77 -29.07
C ASP A 474 -0.78 -9.63 -30.29
N GLU A 475 -1.68 -10.60 -30.13
CA GLU A 475 -2.20 -11.41 -31.23
C GLU A 475 -3.02 -10.59 -32.22
N ASN A 476 -3.99 -9.80 -31.74
CA ASN A 476 -4.85 -8.98 -32.60
C ASN A 476 -4.07 -7.87 -33.30
N TRP A 477 -3.11 -7.26 -32.60
CA TRP A 477 -2.26 -6.21 -33.19
C TRP A 477 -1.37 -6.76 -34.30
N ARG A 478 -0.74 -7.93 -34.11
CA ARG A 478 0.04 -8.59 -35.18
C ARG A 478 -0.81 -8.88 -36.42
N GLN A 479 -2.03 -9.37 -36.23
CA GLN A 479 -2.96 -9.59 -37.34
C GLN A 479 -3.33 -8.28 -38.06
N HIS A 480 -3.56 -7.21 -37.30
CA HIS A 480 -3.87 -5.90 -37.87
C HIS A 480 -2.72 -5.33 -38.69
N LEU A 481 -1.48 -5.40 -38.19
CA LEU A 481 -0.29 -4.96 -38.93
C LEU A 481 -0.16 -5.69 -40.27
N ASN A 482 -0.32 -7.02 -40.29
CA ASN A 482 -0.31 -7.79 -41.53
C ASN A 482 -1.42 -7.32 -42.49
N GLY A 483 -2.64 -7.09 -41.99
CA GLY A 483 -3.74 -6.58 -42.83
C GLY A 483 -3.49 -5.18 -43.38
N ILE A 484 -2.83 -4.30 -42.62
CA ILE A 484 -2.45 -2.96 -43.07
C ILE A 484 -1.39 -3.02 -44.17
N ASP A 485 -0.43 -3.94 -44.05
CA ASP A 485 0.58 -4.16 -45.08
C ASP A 485 -0.07 -4.67 -46.39
N GLU A 486 -0.98 -5.64 -46.30
CA GLU A 486 -1.76 -6.13 -47.46
C GLU A 486 -2.60 -5.01 -48.11
N LEU A 487 -3.27 -4.19 -47.29
CA LEU A 487 -4.04 -3.04 -47.77
C LEU A 487 -3.14 -2.05 -48.53
N ARG A 488 -1.94 -1.80 -48.02
CA ARG A 488 -0.99 -0.87 -48.64
C ARG A 488 -0.50 -1.36 -50.00
N GLU A 489 -0.30 -2.67 -50.17
CA GLU A 489 0.07 -3.27 -51.45
C GLU A 489 -1.10 -3.21 -52.46
N GLY A 490 -2.34 -3.38 -51.99
CA GLY A 490 -3.55 -3.40 -52.82
C GLY A 490 -4.13 -2.02 -53.17
N ILE A 491 -3.86 -0.98 -52.37
CA ILE A 491 -4.52 0.33 -52.53
C ILE A 491 -4.22 1.02 -53.86
N GLY A 492 -3.09 0.68 -54.48
CA GLY A 492 -2.75 1.12 -55.82
C GLY A 492 -3.89 0.83 -56.80
N LEU A 493 -4.54 -0.32 -56.73
CA LEU A 493 -5.60 -0.66 -57.69
C LEU A 493 -6.84 0.27 -57.63
N ARG A 494 -7.02 1.05 -56.55
CA ARG A 494 -8.13 2.02 -56.42
C ARG A 494 -7.99 3.23 -57.34
N TRP A 495 -6.76 3.57 -57.80
CA TRP A 495 -6.56 4.71 -58.71
C TRP A 495 -7.27 4.51 -60.06
N TYR A 496 -7.45 3.26 -60.51
CA TYR A 496 -8.20 2.95 -61.74
C TYR A 496 -9.67 3.39 -61.66
N GLY A 497 -10.23 3.50 -60.45
CA GLY A 497 -11.59 4.00 -60.22
C GLY A 497 -11.71 5.51 -60.05
N GLN A 498 -10.64 6.28 -60.34
CA GLN A 498 -10.57 7.74 -60.13
C GLN A 498 -10.81 8.19 -58.68
N LYS A 499 -10.61 7.29 -57.72
CA LYS A 499 -10.65 7.59 -56.29
C LYS A 499 -9.24 7.90 -55.79
N ASP A 500 -9.12 8.83 -54.83
CA ASP A 500 -7.84 9.15 -54.18
C ASP A 500 -7.37 7.96 -53.32
N PRO A 501 -6.27 7.26 -53.69
CA PRO A 501 -5.80 6.10 -52.95
C PRO A 501 -5.47 6.41 -51.48
N LEU A 502 -5.00 7.63 -51.18
CA LEU A 502 -4.66 7.99 -49.81
C LEU A 502 -5.90 8.15 -48.93
N LEU A 503 -6.98 8.71 -49.49
CA LEU A 503 -8.25 8.88 -48.78
C LEU A 503 -8.90 7.51 -48.52
N GLU A 504 -8.91 6.65 -49.53
CA GLU A 504 -9.44 5.28 -49.43
C GLU A 504 -8.61 4.43 -48.45
N TYR A 505 -7.28 4.54 -48.48
CA TYR A 505 -6.40 3.88 -47.50
C TYR A 505 -6.76 4.29 -46.07
N LYS A 506 -6.89 5.59 -45.80
CA LYS A 506 -7.22 6.09 -44.46
C LYS A 506 -8.59 5.59 -44.00
N GLY A 507 -9.58 5.59 -44.89
CA GLY A 507 -10.92 5.11 -44.57
C GLY A 507 -10.94 3.60 -44.26
N GLU A 508 -10.32 2.80 -45.13
CA GLU A 508 -10.27 1.34 -45.00
C GLU A 508 -9.40 0.92 -43.80
N ALA A 509 -8.24 1.54 -43.60
CA ALA A 509 -7.37 1.30 -42.44
C ALA A 509 -8.07 1.65 -41.11
N TYR A 510 -8.81 2.75 -41.05
CA TYR A 510 -9.58 3.11 -39.86
C TYR A 510 -10.67 2.09 -39.55
N GLN A 511 -11.42 1.63 -40.57
CA GLN A 511 -12.42 0.57 -40.38
C GLN A 511 -11.79 -0.75 -39.93
N MET A 512 -10.61 -1.10 -40.46
CA MET A 512 -9.84 -2.27 -40.01
C MET A 512 -9.38 -2.13 -38.55
N PHE A 513 -9.01 -0.93 -38.12
CA PHE A 513 -8.64 -0.64 -36.74
C PHE A 513 -9.83 -0.79 -35.79
N VAL A 514 -10.99 -0.20 -36.11
CA VAL A 514 -12.20 -0.35 -35.27
C VAL A 514 -12.60 -1.82 -35.13
N LYS A 515 -12.63 -2.57 -36.25
CA LYS A 515 -12.91 -4.01 -36.24
C LYS A 515 -11.89 -4.82 -35.44
N MET A 516 -10.62 -4.40 -35.44
CA MET A 516 -9.59 -5.03 -34.62
C MET A 516 -9.88 -4.81 -33.13
N ILE A 517 -10.25 -3.59 -32.73
CA ILE A 517 -10.61 -3.30 -31.33
C ILE A 517 -11.82 -4.13 -30.89
N ASP A 518 -12.88 -4.20 -31.70
CA ASP A 518 -14.06 -5.01 -31.39
C ASP A 518 -13.72 -6.50 -31.22
N ARG A 519 -12.88 -7.03 -32.13
CA ARG A 519 -12.40 -8.42 -32.07
C ARG A 519 -11.56 -8.64 -30.82
N MET A 520 -10.63 -7.73 -30.52
CA MET A 520 -9.76 -7.80 -29.37
C MET A 520 -10.56 -7.81 -28.07
N ASN A 521 -11.51 -6.89 -27.90
CA ASN A 521 -12.39 -6.84 -26.73
C ASN A 521 -13.15 -8.15 -26.56
N ARG A 522 -13.73 -8.67 -27.66
CA ARG A 522 -14.45 -9.95 -27.68
C ARG A 522 -13.54 -11.14 -27.30
N ASP A 523 -12.34 -11.19 -27.84
CA ASP A 523 -11.37 -12.26 -27.61
C ASP A 523 -10.86 -12.25 -26.16
N VAL A 524 -10.58 -11.07 -25.61
CA VAL A 524 -10.21 -10.89 -24.20
C VAL A 524 -11.32 -11.38 -23.29
N VAL A 525 -12.54 -10.85 -23.45
CA VAL A 525 -13.69 -11.21 -22.62
C VAL A 525 -13.97 -12.71 -22.72
N SER A 526 -14.08 -13.25 -23.94
CA SER A 526 -14.37 -14.67 -24.15
C SER A 526 -13.30 -15.60 -23.56
N THR A 527 -12.02 -15.22 -23.68
CA THR A 527 -10.92 -16.00 -23.11
C THR A 527 -10.95 -15.98 -21.59
N LEU A 528 -11.13 -14.80 -20.97
CA LEU A 528 -11.18 -14.68 -19.52
C LEU A 528 -12.31 -15.52 -18.91
N PHE A 529 -13.53 -15.43 -19.46
CA PHE A 529 -14.66 -16.22 -18.97
C PHE A 529 -14.48 -17.73 -19.22
N ARG A 530 -13.78 -18.12 -20.28
CA ARG A 530 -13.41 -19.53 -20.50
C ARG A 530 -12.44 -20.04 -19.45
N VAL A 531 -11.41 -19.26 -19.13
CA VAL A 531 -10.37 -19.61 -18.15
C VAL A 531 -10.97 -19.70 -16.74
N PHE A 532 -11.83 -18.75 -16.39
CA PHE A 532 -12.51 -18.72 -15.09
C PHE A 532 -13.38 -19.96 -14.82
N ASP A 533 -13.88 -20.63 -15.86
CA ASP A 533 -14.79 -21.77 -15.74
C ASP A 533 -14.07 -23.14 -15.68
N VAL A 534 -12.87 -23.25 -16.28
CA VAL A 534 -12.16 -24.55 -16.41
C VAL A 534 -11.39 -24.94 -15.14
N GLY A 535 -11.16 -24.03 -14.20
CA GLY A 535 -10.37 -24.30 -12.98
C GLY A 535 -8.89 -24.52 -13.33
N GLY A 536 -8.09 -23.46 -13.19
CA GLY A 536 -6.78 -23.29 -13.84
C GLY A 536 -5.60 -24.20 -13.42
N GLU A 537 -5.79 -25.50 -13.14
CA GLU A 537 -4.67 -26.40 -12.84
C GLU A 537 -3.80 -26.73 -14.07
N LEU A 538 -4.38 -26.81 -15.27
CA LEU A 538 -3.66 -27.12 -16.53
C LEU A 538 -2.96 -25.89 -17.15
N GLU A 539 -3.46 -24.68 -16.90
CA GLU A 539 -2.91 -23.41 -17.42
C GLU A 539 -1.90 -22.76 -16.46
N GLU A 540 -1.97 -23.00 -15.15
CA GLU A 540 -0.98 -22.52 -14.17
C GLU A 540 0.45 -23.00 -14.50
N GLN A 541 0.61 -24.24 -15.00
CA GLN A 541 1.90 -24.76 -15.43
C GLN A 541 2.47 -24.05 -16.67
N GLN A 542 1.60 -23.54 -17.55
CA GLN A 542 2.02 -22.79 -18.74
C GLN A 542 2.36 -21.34 -18.36
N LEU A 543 1.56 -20.71 -17.48
CA LEU A 543 1.82 -19.38 -16.93
C LEU A 543 3.14 -19.31 -16.14
N ARG A 544 3.43 -20.31 -15.29
CA ARG A 544 4.71 -20.40 -14.56
C ARG A 544 5.94 -20.59 -15.45
N ARG A 545 5.76 -21.13 -16.66
CA ARG A 545 6.83 -21.26 -17.68
C ARG A 545 6.97 -20.00 -18.53
N ALA A 546 5.90 -19.24 -18.69
CA ALA A 546 5.84 -18.06 -19.54
C ALA A 546 6.20 -16.76 -18.81
N GLU A 547 6.13 -16.69 -17.47
CA GLU A 547 6.58 -15.52 -16.69
C GLU A 547 8.10 -15.30 -16.85
N PRO A 548 8.56 -14.26 -17.57
CA PRO A 548 9.95 -13.86 -17.52
C PRO A 548 10.19 -13.14 -16.20
N ARG A 549 11.30 -13.45 -15.54
CA ARG A 549 11.70 -12.91 -14.22
C ARG A 549 11.79 -11.36 -14.13
N ASN A 550 11.64 -10.62 -15.24
CA ASN A 550 11.89 -9.18 -15.34
C ASN A 550 10.89 -8.47 -16.27
N TYR A 551 9.59 -8.48 -15.97
CA TYR A 551 8.69 -7.47 -16.57
C TYR A 551 8.56 -6.27 -15.64
N MET A 552 9.21 -5.16 -16.01
CA MET A 552 8.83 -3.83 -15.55
C MET A 552 7.66 -3.40 -16.42
N ALA A 553 6.45 -3.40 -15.87
CA ALA A 553 5.32 -2.72 -16.50
C ALA A 553 5.63 -1.22 -16.47
N THR A 554 6.26 -0.72 -17.53
CA THR A 554 6.49 0.71 -17.68
C THR A 554 5.12 1.32 -17.97
N HIS A 555 4.68 2.23 -17.10
CA HIS A 555 3.39 2.97 -17.07
C HIS A 555 2.78 3.26 -18.47
N SER A 556 3.64 3.46 -19.47
CA SER A 556 3.33 3.69 -20.88
C SER A 556 2.42 2.67 -21.60
N GLN A 557 2.41 1.38 -21.23
CA GLN A 557 1.61 0.38 -21.98
C GLN A 557 0.13 0.34 -21.53
N VAL A 558 -0.15 0.76 -20.30
CA VAL A 558 -1.50 0.76 -19.71
C VAL A 558 -2.18 2.13 -19.84
N GLU A 559 -1.39 3.22 -19.93
CA GLU A 559 -1.89 4.59 -20.20
C GLU A 559 -2.47 4.78 -21.61
N ILE A 560 -2.26 3.83 -22.52
CA ILE A 560 -2.86 3.82 -23.87
C ILE A 560 -4.39 3.92 -23.81
N PHE A 561 -5.00 3.44 -22.71
CA PHE A 561 -6.45 3.46 -22.51
C PHE A 561 -7.01 4.77 -21.91
N LYS A 562 -6.18 5.72 -21.44
CA LYS A 562 -6.65 6.98 -20.82
C LYS A 562 -6.37 8.27 -21.61
N GLN A 563 -5.56 8.26 -22.67
CA GLN A 563 -5.19 9.49 -23.39
C GLN A 563 -5.21 9.36 -24.92
N GLY A 564 -6.39 9.19 -25.52
CA GLY A 564 -6.67 9.73 -26.85
C GLY A 564 -7.43 11.04 -26.66
N GLN A 565 -7.17 12.09 -27.47
CA GLN A 565 -8.11 13.18 -27.83
C GLN A 565 -7.50 14.61 -27.93
N SER A 566 -6.67 14.95 -28.95
CA SER A 566 -6.45 16.35 -29.42
C SER A 566 -6.05 16.43 -30.91
N ALA A 567 -6.69 17.29 -31.73
CA ALA A 567 -6.44 17.41 -33.18
C ALA A 567 -5.11 18.13 -33.54
N PRO A 568 -4.40 17.79 -34.63
CA PRO A 568 -3.23 18.53 -35.10
C PRO A 568 -3.56 19.59 -36.16
N GLN A 569 -3.07 20.82 -35.93
CA GLN A 569 -2.88 21.82 -36.99
C GLN A 569 -1.60 21.53 -37.79
N ALA A 570 -1.65 21.89 -39.08
CA ALA A 570 -0.69 21.53 -40.12
C ALA A 570 0.76 21.98 -39.88
N ALA A 571 1.72 21.11 -40.22
CA ALA A 571 3.10 21.48 -40.52
C ALA A 571 3.68 20.57 -41.63
N SER A 572 4.31 21.21 -42.62
CA SER A 572 4.92 20.63 -43.83
C SER A 572 6.27 19.91 -43.56
N PRO A 573 6.80 19.10 -44.51
CA PRO A 573 7.86 18.14 -44.22
C PRO A 573 9.29 18.69 -44.46
N THR A 574 10.26 18.21 -43.68
CA THR A 574 11.71 18.27 -44.00
C THR A 574 12.36 16.90 -43.76
N PRO A 575 13.41 16.52 -44.51
CA PRO A 575 13.89 15.14 -44.57
C PRO A 575 15.00 14.81 -43.55
N ALA A 576 14.87 13.59 -43.01
CA ALA A 576 15.87 12.62 -42.53
C ALA A 576 17.10 13.04 -41.68
N THR A 577 17.23 12.43 -40.50
CA THR A 577 18.44 11.65 -40.09
C THR A 577 18.11 10.65 -38.99
N SER A 578 18.72 9.47 -39.09
CA SER A 578 18.55 8.24 -38.30
C SER A 578 19.07 8.29 -36.86
N ALA A 579 18.31 7.74 -35.91
CA ALA A 579 18.74 6.72 -34.92
C ALA A 579 17.69 6.53 -33.80
N GLY A 580 17.17 5.31 -33.65
CA GLY A 580 16.77 4.73 -32.36
C GLY A 580 15.62 5.37 -31.56
N ARG A 581 14.58 5.94 -32.18
CA ARG A 581 13.35 6.35 -31.46
C ARG A 581 12.11 5.87 -32.20
N THR A 582 11.24 5.17 -31.47
CA THR A 582 9.87 4.82 -31.88
C THR A 582 9.10 6.08 -32.28
N PRO A 583 8.27 6.04 -33.34
CA PRO A 583 7.59 7.23 -33.86
C PRO A 583 6.49 7.73 -32.89
N PRO A 584 6.26 9.05 -32.79
CA PRO A 584 5.25 9.61 -31.90
C PRO A 584 3.84 9.34 -32.46
N ILE A 585 2.98 8.73 -31.65
CA ILE A 585 1.60 8.39 -31.99
C ILE A 585 0.69 9.63 -31.79
N VAL A 586 -0.11 9.93 -32.80
CA VAL A 586 -1.01 11.09 -32.90
C VAL A 586 -2.29 10.87 -32.08
N LYS A 587 -2.65 11.84 -31.23
CA LYS A 587 -3.85 11.87 -30.38
C LYS A 587 -5.14 12.00 -31.24
N ALA A 588 -6.18 11.19 -31.02
CA ALA A 588 -7.50 11.30 -31.71
C ALA A 588 -8.65 11.50 -30.70
N ILE A 589 -9.67 12.37 -31.00
CA ILE A 589 -10.78 12.92 -30.12
C ILE A 589 -12.16 12.19 -30.24
N SER A 590 -12.89 12.10 -29.10
CA SER A 590 -14.05 11.28 -28.75
C SER A 590 -14.99 12.22 -28.02
N ILE A 591 -16.21 12.31 -28.52
CA ILE A 591 -17.19 13.32 -28.15
C ILE A 591 -18.39 12.59 -27.57
N GLY A 592 -18.77 12.93 -26.34
CA GLY A 592 -19.87 12.31 -25.64
C GLY A 592 -21.22 12.63 -26.30
N ARG A 593 -22.16 11.69 -26.18
CA ARG A 593 -23.49 11.76 -26.83
C ARG A 593 -24.28 13.04 -26.50
N ASN A 594 -24.02 13.68 -25.35
CA ASN A 594 -24.65 14.92 -24.91
C ASN A 594 -23.78 16.19 -25.08
N ASP A 595 -22.54 16.05 -25.55
CA ASP A 595 -21.57 17.16 -25.70
C ASP A 595 -21.92 18.07 -26.88
N PRO A 596 -21.40 19.30 -26.94
CA PRO A 596 -21.56 20.18 -28.09
C PRO A 596 -21.05 19.50 -29.37
N CYS A 597 -21.88 19.51 -30.41
CA CYS A 597 -21.54 18.85 -31.65
C CYS A 597 -20.38 19.58 -32.37
N PRO A 598 -19.32 18.87 -32.78
CA PRO A 598 -18.08 19.48 -33.29
C PRO A 598 -18.22 20.14 -34.67
N CYS A 599 -19.35 19.96 -35.35
CA CYS A 599 -19.64 20.63 -36.62
C CYS A 599 -19.96 22.13 -36.46
N GLY A 600 -19.95 22.66 -35.23
CA GLY A 600 -20.20 24.08 -34.95
C GLY A 600 -21.68 24.49 -34.96
N SER A 601 -22.60 23.51 -34.95
CA SER A 601 -24.05 23.77 -35.05
C SER A 601 -24.71 24.32 -33.78
N GLY A 602 -23.98 24.36 -32.65
CA GLY A 602 -24.50 24.76 -31.34
C GLY A 602 -25.47 23.77 -30.69
N LYS A 603 -25.71 22.60 -31.29
CA LYS A 603 -26.60 21.53 -30.78
C LYS A 603 -25.80 20.41 -30.10
N LYS A 604 -26.43 19.60 -29.24
CA LYS A 604 -25.81 18.39 -28.64
C LYS A 604 -25.51 17.33 -29.72
N TYR A 605 -24.44 16.54 -29.57
CA TYR A 605 -23.97 15.58 -30.57
C TYR A 605 -25.08 14.62 -31.05
N LYS A 606 -25.86 14.02 -30.13
CA LYS A 606 -27.01 13.16 -30.44
C LYS A 606 -28.17 13.82 -31.20
N GLN A 607 -28.20 15.15 -31.29
CA GLN A 607 -29.24 15.90 -32.00
C GLN A 607 -28.71 16.53 -33.29
N CYS A 608 -27.47 16.22 -33.68
CA CYS A 608 -26.85 16.73 -34.89
C CYS A 608 -26.08 15.60 -35.62
N CYS A 609 -24.74 15.59 -35.61
CA CYS A 609 -23.97 14.57 -36.33
C CYS A 609 -24.21 13.15 -35.81
N GLY A 610 -24.58 12.98 -34.54
CA GLY A 610 -24.95 11.70 -33.93
C GLY A 610 -26.46 11.41 -33.94
N LYS A 611 -27.26 12.09 -34.78
CA LYS A 611 -28.72 11.92 -34.82
C LYS A 611 -29.17 10.71 -35.66
N ASN A 612 -28.32 10.26 -36.58
CA ASN A 612 -28.54 9.11 -37.46
C ASN A 612 -27.31 8.17 -37.50
N LEU A 613 -26.50 8.18 -36.43
CA LEU A 613 -25.37 7.29 -36.21
C LEU A 613 -25.71 6.27 -35.13
#